data_AF-U4R247-F1
#
_entry.id   AF-U4R247-F1
#
_cell.length_a   1.000
_cell.length_b   1.000
_cell.length_c   1.000
_cell.angle_alpha   90.00
_cell.angle_beta   90.00
_cell.angle_gamma   90.00
#
_symmetry.space_group_name_H-M   'P 1'
#
loop_
_entity.id
_entity.type
_entity.pdbx_description
1 polymer ?
#
loop_
_entity_poly.entity_id
_entity_poly.type
_entity_poly.pdbx_seq_one_letter_code
_entity_poly.pdbx_strand_id
1 'polypeptide(L)'
;MSNQESSKYTQYLPRIFQKGNNEDGDFLGRLLKSFEQILSGKTEIQETRGIEEILDNFDLYLDPEQTPSQFLEWLAGWVALDLEDGIEFFGSEDTIEKNVVQVQVLPLPEKRSSVNRQMMGAIVQLYKKRGTCDGLLEYLQLYSGEETTISINEFQDTARIGESREIGHNTMVGSSSPCFFCVNAMIPAHSRTMLENKVSLIRRVIEDEKPFYTNYRLNVEIPEMRVGVYSRVGKETLLGGMIDE
;
A
#
# COMPACT_ATOMS: atom_id res chain seq x y z
N MET A 1 52.11 19.59 1.06
CA MET A 1 51.61 20.23 -0.17
C MET A 1 50.53 19.33 -0.71
N SER A 2 49.28 19.62 -0.36
CA SER A 2 48.12 18.82 -0.73
C SER A 2 47.78 19.09 -2.20
N ASN A 3 47.83 18.05 -3.04
CA ASN A 3 47.29 18.08 -4.40
C ASN A 3 45.82 18.48 -4.30
N GLN A 4 45.47 19.68 -4.76
CA GLN A 4 44.08 20.02 -4.98
C GLN A 4 43.65 19.33 -6.26
N GLU A 5 43.02 18.17 -6.08
CA GLU A 5 42.39 17.45 -7.17
C GLU A 5 41.31 18.33 -7.79
N SER A 6 41.59 18.75 -9.03
CA SER A 6 40.70 19.49 -9.90
C SER A 6 39.42 18.68 -10.17
N SER A 7 38.27 19.35 -10.18
CA SER A 7 36.97 18.76 -10.51
C SER A 7 36.98 18.08 -11.89
N LYS A 8 36.33 16.91 -12.01
CA LYS A 8 36.17 16.19 -13.29
C LYS A 8 35.34 16.99 -14.29
N TYR A 9 34.50 17.90 -13.80
CA TYR A 9 33.60 18.70 -14.63
C TYR A 9 34.35 19.70 -15.53
N THR A 10 35.61 20.01 -15.21
CA THR A 10 36.50 20.81 -16.05
C THR A 10 36.66 20.21 -17.46
N GLN A 11 36.57 18.89 -17.59
CA GLN A 11 36.71 18.18 -18.87
C GLN A 11 35.55 18.48 -19.84
N TYR A 12 34.37 18.82 -19.32
CA TYR A 12 33.17 19.12 -20.12
C TYR A 12 33.07 20.59 -20.52
N LEU A 13 33.95 21.46 -20.02
CA LEU A 13 33.95 22.88 -20.38
C LEU A 13 34.63 23.15 -21.73
N PRO A 14 34.27 24.25 -22.43
CA PRO A 14 35.00 24.69 -23.62
C PRO A 14 36.50 24.87 -23.37
N ARG A 15 37.34 24.57 -24.37
CA ARG A 15 38.82 24.58 -24.27
C ARG A 15 39.44 25.86 -23.69
N ILE A 16 38.78 27.00 -23.85
CA ILE A 16 39.23 28.29 -23.29
C ILE A 16 39.24 28.29 -21.75
N PHE A 17 38.29 27.59 -21.12
CA PHE A 17 38.16 27.49 -19.66
C PHE A 17 38.98 26.33 -19.09
N GLN A 18 39.37 25.35 -19.91
CA GLN A 18 40.28 24.28 -19.52
C GLN A 18 41.73 24.77 -19.32
N LYS A 19 42.10 25.90 -19.95
CA LYS A 19 43.47 26.45 -20.00
C LYS A 19 43.77 27.56 -18.98
N GLY A 20 42.75 28.12 -18.32
CA GLY A 20 42.85 29.32 -17.48
C GLY A 20 43.56 29.16 -16.13
N ASN A 21 44.14 28.01 -15.84
CA ASN A 21 44.71 27.66 -14.52
C ASN A 21 46.17 28.13 -14.29
N ASN A 22 46.70 29.06 -15.09
CA ASN A 22 48.15 29.29 -15.13
C ASN A 22 48.70 30.40 -14.23
N GLU A 23 47.91 31.27 -13.59
CA GLU A 23 48.49 32.40 -12.82
C GLU A 23 47.75 32.71 -11.51
N ASP A 24 46.42 32.65 -11.49
CA ASP A 24 45.61 32.76 -10.27
C ASP A 24 45.07 31.37 -9.90
N GLY A 25 45.28 30.97 -8.65
CA GLY A 25 45.05 29.59 -8.17
C GLY A 25 43.69 29.01 -8.57
N ASP A 26 43.62 27.66 -8.62
CA ASP A 26 42.54 26.77 -9.11
C ASP A 26 41.11 27.08 -8.59
N PHE A 27 40.62 28.29 -8.81
CA PHE A 27 39.35 28.79 -8.30
C PHE A 27 38.20 28.12 -9.04
N LEU A 28 38.30 28.01 -10.37
CA LEU A 28 37.28 27.36 -11.18
C LEU A 28 37.17 25.87 -10.85
N GLY A 29 38.30 25.16 -10.69
CA GLY A 29 38.31 23.76 -10.28
C GLY A 29 37.69 23.56 -8.89
N ARG A 30 38.01 24.44 -7.93
CA ARG A 30 37.39 24.43 -6.59
C ARG A 30 35.90 24.77 -6.62
N LEU A 31 35.48 25.75 -7.43
CA LEU A 31 34.09 26.15 -7.60
C LEU A 31 33.26 24.99 -8.17
N LEU A 32 33.74 24.38 -9.26
CA LEU A 32 33.09 23.25 -9.89
C LEU A 32 33.05 22.02 -8.98
N LYS A 33 34.03 21.88 -8.08
CA LYS A 33 34.04 20.79 -7.11
C LYS A 33 32.76 20.76 -6.29
N SER A 34 32.29 21.91 -5.77
CA SER A 34 31.01 21.98 -5.03
C SER A 34 29.81 21.53 -5.86
N PHE A 35 29.74 21.89 -7.14
CA PHE A 35 28.66 21.44 -8.03
C PHE A 35 28.78 19.95 -8.37
N GLU A 36 29.99 19.43 -8.55
CA GLU A 36 30.25 18.00 -8.72
C GLU A 36 29.79 17.22 -7.48
N GLN A 37 29.94 17.75 -6.27
CA GLN A 37 29.40 17.09 -5.07
C GLN A 37 27.87 17.03 -5.09
N ILE A 38 27.19 18.10 -5.50
CA ILE A 38 25.72 18.17 -5.51
C ILE A 38 25.13 17.28 -6.62
N LEU A 39 25.71 17.34 -7.82
CA LEU A 39 25.15 16.66 -8.99
C LEU A 39 25.58 15.18 -9.04
N SER A 40 26.86 14.88 -8.84
CA SER A 40 27.41 13.51 -8.92
C SER A 40 27.45 12.77 -7.57
N GLY A 41 27.42 13.45 -6.42
CA GLY A 41 27.39 12.81 -5.08
C GLY A 41 28.66 12.08 -4.64
N LYS A 42 29.67 11.93 -5.51
CA LYS A 42 30.85 11.08 -5.29
C LYS A 42 32.02 11.84 -4.64
N THR A 43 31.90 12.26 -3.39
CA THR A 43 33.06 12.77 -2.63
C THR A 43 33.25 12.06 -1.29
N GLU A 44 34.49 12.06 -0.79
CA GLU A 44 34.99 11.34 0.39
C GLU A 44 34.22 11.56 1.70
N ILE A 45 33.33 12.55 1.76
CA ILE A 45 32.49 12.87 2.91
C ILE A 45 31.13 12.20 2.68
N GLN A 46 30.88 11.19 3.49
CA GLN A 46 29.81 10.19 3.35
C GLN A 46 28.38 10.78 3.41
N GLU A 47 27.44 9.99 2.85
CA GLU A 47 25.98 9.93 3.09
C GLU A 47 25.00 10.54 2.08
N THR A 48 25.38 11.51 1.23
CA THR A 48 24.42 12.09 0.27
C THR A 48 24.60 11.56 -1.15
N ARG A 49 23.51 11.08 -1.77
CA ARG A 49 23.51 10.74 -3.19
C ARG A 49 23.35 11.99 -4.03
N GLY A 50 24.08 12.03 -5.14
CA GLY A 50 24.02 13.13 -6.10
C GLY A 50 22.70 13.10 -6.87
N ILE A 51 22.28 14.26 -7.37
CA ILE A 51 21.04 14.39 -8.14
C ILE A 51 21.02 13.46 -9.36
N GLU A 52 22.15 13.29 -10.06
CA GLU A 52 22.24 12.39 -11.22
C GLU A 52 21.94 10.94 -10.82
N GLU A 53 22.48 10.48 -9.69
CA GLU A 53 22.24 9.11 -9.20
C GLU A 53 20.80 8.91 -8.72
N ILE A 54 20.15 9.94 -8.19
CA ILE A 54 18.72 9.88 -7.83
C ILE A 54 17.88 9.77 -9.10
N LEU A 55 18.19 10.57 -10.13
CA LEU A 55 17.47 10.54 -11.40
C LEU A 55 17.65 9.21 -12.13
N ASP A 56 18.87 8.66 -12.12
CA ASP A 56 19.16 7.34 -12.71
C ASP A 56 18.39 6.21 -12.02
N ASN A 57 18.02 6.37 -10.75
CA ASN A 57 17.26 5.40 -9.96
C ASN A 57 15.82 5.83 -9.68
N PHE A 58 15.28 6.80 -10.43
CA PHE A 58 13.95 7.34 -10.19
C PHE A 58 12.87 6.25 -10.31
N ASP A 59 13.06 5.28 -11.20
CA ASP A 59 12.16 4.16 -11.41
C ASP A 59 11.91 3.35 -10.11
N LEU A 60 12.88 3.29 -9.20
CA LEU A 60 12.76 2.57 -7.93
C LEU A 60 11.79 3.26 -6.95
N TYR A 61 11.57 4.56 -7.10
CA TYR A 61 10.53 5.26 -6.34
C TYR A 61 9.15 4.92 -6.84
N LEU A 62 8.98 4.51 -8.10
CA LEU A 62 7.67 4.15 -8.66
C LEU A 62 7.31 2.68 -8.38
N ASP A 63 8.27 1.84 -8.00
CA ASP A 63 8.04 0.46 -7.59
C ASP A 63 7.50 0.42 -6.15
N PRO A 64 6.25 -0.07 -5.92
CA PRO A 64 5.67 -0.17 -4.58
C PRO A 64 6.50 -1.00 -3.59
N GLU A 65 7.33 -1.94 -4.06
CA GLU A 65 8.16 -2.78 -3.17
C GLU A 65 9.45 -2.09 -2.71
N GLN A 66 9.95 -1.12 -3.48
CA GLN A 66 11.25 -0.47 -3.27
C GLN A 66 11.13 1.00 -2.90
N THR A 67 9.96 1.60 -3.04
CA THR A 67 9.72 2.98 -2.60
C THR A 67 9.90 3.11 -1.08
N PRO A 68 10.49 4.20 -0.58
CA PRO A 68 10.54 4.47 0.85
C PRO A 68 9.14 4.72 1.42
N SER A 69 8.93 4.40 2.70
CA SER A 69 7.62 4.48 3.36
C SER A 69 7.04 5.91 3.38
N GLN A 70 7.89 6.92 3.51
CA GLN A 70 7.50 8.34 3.47
C GLN A 70 6.97 8.78 2.10
N PHE A 71 7.51 8.20 1.03
CA PHE A 71 7.09 8.51 -0.34
C PHE A 71 5.88 7.68 -0.78
N LEU A 72 5.66 6.52 -0.13
CA LEU A 72 4.53 5.64 -0.42
C LEU A 72 3.18 6.36 -0.21
N GLU A 73 3.04 7.18 0.83
CA GLU A 73 1.81 7.97 1.06
C GLU A 73 1.55 8.98 -0.07
N TRP A 74 2.61 9.61 -0.56
CA TRP A 74 2.50 10.56 -1.66
C TRP A 74 2.07 9.87 -2.96
N LEU A 75 2.61 8.68 -3.24
CA LEU A 75 2.15 7.84 -4.35
C LEU A 75 0.71 7.39 -4.20
N ALA A 76 0.28 7.05 -2.98
CA ALA A 76 -1.10 6.67 -2.72
C ALA A 76 -2.07 7.81 -3.08
N GLY A 77 -1.67 9.05 -2.84
CA GLY A 77 -2.40 10.25 -3.28
C GLY A 77 -2.59 10.34 -4.80
N TRP A 78 -1.68 9.79 -5.61
CA TRP A 78 -1.83 9.76 -7.07
C TRP A 78 -2.90 8.79 -7.55
N VAL A 79 -3.06 7.69 -6.83
CA VAL A 79 -4.01 6.63 -7.18
C VAL A 79 -5.30 6.73 -6.37
N ALA A 80 -5.48 7.83 -5.63
CA ALA A 80 -6.62 8.06 -4.75
C ALA A 80 -6.89 6.86 -3.83
N LEU A 81 -5.84 6.33 -3.21
CA LEU A 81 -5.93 5.32 -2.18
C LEU A 81 -5.60 5.93 -0.82
N ASP A 82 -6.47 5.71 0.16
CA ASP A 82 -6.20 6.05 1.55
C ASP A 82 -5.51 4.86 2.24
N LEU A 83 -4.22 5.02 2.55
CA LEU A 83 -3.47 4.01 3.28
C LEU A 83 -3.90 4.00 4.76
N GLU A 84 -4.11 2.81 5.30
CA GLU A 84 -4.47 2.66 6.70
C GLU A 84 -3.20 2.64 7.56
N ASP A 85 -3.26 3.38 8.66
CA ASP A 85 -2.18 3.50 9.63
C ASP A 85 -2.18 2.31 10.58
N GLY A 86 -1.00 1.72 10.78
CA GLY A 86 -0.83 0.64 11.74
C GLY A 86 0.26 -0.35 11.33
N ILE A 87 0.77 -1.07 12.33
CA ILE A 87 1.80 -2.11 12.15
C ILE A 87 1.25 -3.25 11.29
N GLU A 88 -0.06 -3.51 11.35
CA GLU A 88 -0.73 -4.55 10.54
C GLU A 88 -0.65 -4.25 9.03
N PHE A 89 -0.68 -2.97 8.65
CA PHE A 89 -0.76 -2.54 7.25
C PHE A 89 0.60 -2.18 6.65
N PHE A 90 1.42 -1.44 7.40
CA PHE A 90 2.76 -1.02 6.99
C PHE A 90 3.85 -2.04 7.35
N GLY A 91 3.66 -2.85 8.38
CA GLY A 91 4.73 -3.64 8.99
C GLY A 91 5.54 -2.83 10.00
N SER A 92 6.35 -3.53 10.80
CA SER A 92 7.16 -2.91 11.87
C SER A 92 8.22 -1.96 11.31
N GLU A 93 8.90 -2.35 10.23
CA GLU A 93 10.02 -1.60 9.64
C GLU A 93 9.57 -0.28 9.03
N ASP A 94 8.56 -0.31 8.15
CA ASP A 94 8.06 0.88 7.47
C ASP A 94 7.42 1.88 8.45
N THR A 95 6.79 1.40 9.53
CA THR A 95 6.20 2.25 10.58
C THR A 95 7.27 3.07 11.31
N ILE A 96 8.44 2.47 11.55
CA ILE A 96 9.57 3.15 12.18
C ILE A 96 10.12 4.21 11.20
N GLU A 97 10.39 3.81 9.96
CA GLU A 97 10.99 4.69 8.94
C GLU A 97 10.09 5.88 8.57
N LYS A 98 8.76 5.71 8.62
CA LYS A 98 7.79 6.78 8.34
C LYS A 98 7.99 8.01 9.23
N ASN A 99 8.37 7.79 10.50
CA ASN A 99 8.49 8.86 11.50
C ASN A 99 9.92 9.43 11.63
N VAL A 100 10.90 8.90 10.89
CA VAL A 100 12.29 9.36 10.96
C VAL A 100 12.50 10.56 10.03
N VAL A 101 13.00 11.67 10.54
CA VAL A 101 13.41 12.80 9.69
C VAL A 101 14.71 12.44 8.97
N GLN A 102 14.63 12.16 7.68
CA GLN A 102 15.79 11.87 6.84
C GLN A 102 16.24 13.13 6.07
N VAL A 103 17.55 13.28 5.88
CA VAL A 103 18.13 14.36 5.07
C VAL A 103 17.81 14.17 3.58
N GLN A 104 17.71 12.91 3.14
CA GLN A 104 17.36 12.53 1.78
C GLN A 104 16.54 11.24 1.82
N VAL A 105 15.38 11.24 1.17
CA VAL A 105 14.51 10.08 1.03
C VAL A 105 15.02 9.23 -0.14
N LEU A 106 15.62 8.08 0.15
CA LEU A 106 16.22 7.18 -0.85
C LEU A 106 15.38 5.91 -1.04
N PRO A 107 15.47 5.24 -2.21
CA PRO A 107 14.84 3.93 -2.41
C PRO A 107 15.39 2.89 -1.44
N LEU A 108 14.55 1.93 -1.08
CA LEU A 108 14.93 0.81 -0.24
C LEU A 108 15.94 -0.08 -0.97
N PRO A 109 16.98 -0.58 -0.28
CA PRO A 109 17.97 -1.47 -0.88
C PRO A 109 17.42 -2.88 -1.13
N GLU A 110 16.41 -3.29 -0.36
CA GLU A 110 15.75 -4.59 -0.48
C GLU A 110 14.24 -4.40 -0.67
N LYS A 111 13.64 -5.32 -1.43
CA LYS A 111 12.20 -5.33 -1.69
C LYS A 111 11.45 -5.71 -0.43
N ARG A 112 10.45 -4.90 -0.06
CA ARG A 112 9.54 -5.18 1.06
C ARG A 112 8.13 -5.46 0.55
N SER A 113 7.44 -6.36 1.24
CA SER A 113 6.05 -6.72 0.95
C SER A 113 5.19 -6.52 2.20
N SER A 114 4.49 -5.38 2.27
CA SER A 114 3.46 -5.09 3.26
C SER A 114 2.09 -5.00 2.59
N VAL A 115 1.01 -5.04 3.39
CA VAL A 115 -0.38 -4.99 2.86
C VAL A 115 -0.58 -3.72 2.03
N ASN A 116 -0.13 -2.57 2.54
CA ASN A 116 -0.23 -1.29 1.83
C ASN A 116 0.53 -1.28 0.49
N ARG A 117 1.70 -1.94 0.42
CA ARG A 117 2.49 -2.05 -0.82
C ARG A 117 1.85 -3.00 -1.84
N GLN A 118 1.31 -4.12 -1.37
CA GLN A 118 0.53 -5.03 -2.21
C GLN A 118 -0.72 -4.35 -2.75
N MET A 119 -1.40 -3.57 -1.91
CA MET A 119 -2.54 -2.73 -2.30
C MET A 119 -2.15 -1.76 -3.41
N MET A 120 -1.04 -1.05 -3.26
CA MET A 120 -0.49 -0.14 -4.29
C MET A 120 -0.16 -0.83 -5.61
N GLY A 121 0.30 -2.08 -5.60
CA GLY A 121 0.52 -2.85 -6.83
C GLY A 121 -0.80 -3.28 -7.51
N ALA A 122 -1.82 -3.62 -6.72
CA ALA A 122 -3.09 -4.16 -7.22
C ALA A 122 -4.12 -3.07 -7.59
N ILE A 123 -4.02 -1.88 -6.99
CA ILE A 123 -5.08 -0.86 -7.01
C ILE A 123 -5.49 -0.46 -8.44
N VAL A 124 -4.55 -0.37 -9.38
CA VAL A 124 -4.84 0.01 -10.77
C VAL A 124 -5.72 -1.04 -11.47
N GLN A 125 -5.57 -2.31 -11.14
CA GLN A 125 -6.44 -3.37 -11.68
C GLN A 125 -7.79 -3.38 -10.96
N LEU A 126 -7.80 -3.15 -9.65
CA LEU A 126 -9.03 -3.05 -8.85
C LEU A 126 -9.92 -1.89 -9.32
N TYR A 127 -9.34 -0.73 -9.64
CA TYR A 127 -10.07 0.41 -10.19
C TYR A 127 -10.82 0.08 -11.49
N LYS A 128 -10.32 -0.84 -12.32
CA LYS A 128 -11.01 -1.28 -13.54
C LYS A 128 -12.24 -2.14 -13.24
N LYS A 129 -12.25 -2.80 -12.09
CA LYS A 129 -13.35 -3.65 -11.61
C LYS A 129 -14.30 -2.91 -10.67
N ARG A 130 -14.15 -1.59 -10.51
CA ARG A 130 -14.97 -0.79 -9.60
C ARG A 130 -16.47 -0.94 -9.90
N GLY A 131 -17.26 -1.10 -8.85
CA GLY A 131 -18.71 -1.33 -8.95
C GLY A 131 -19.12 -2.77 -9.29
N THR A 132 -18.19 -3.72 -9.35
CA THR A 132 -18.48 -5.15 -9.48
C THR A 132 -18.31 -5.87 -8.14
N CYS A 133 -19.06 -6.95 -7.91
CA CYS A 133 -18.87 -7.78 -6.71
C CYS A 133 -17.51 -8.47 -6.70
N ASP A 134 -16.96 -8.84 -7.85
CA ASP A 134 -15.62 -9.44 -7.95
C ASP A 134 -14.54 -8.44 -7.51
N GLY A 135 -14.61 -7.20 -7.99
CA GLY A 135 -13.69 -6.14 -7.58
C GLY A 135 -13.78 -5.82 -6.09
N LEU A 136 -15.00 -5.72 -5.55
CA LEU A 136 -15.20 -5.48 -4.11
C LEU A 136 -14.67 -6.64 -3.26
N LEU A 137 -14.88 -7.88 -3.70
CA LEU A 137 -14.37 -9.07 -3.01
C LEU A 137 -12.84 -9.07 -3.00
N GLU A 138 -12.20 -8.84 -4.14
CA GLU A 138 -10.73 -8.80 -4.26
C GLU A 138 -10.13 -7.67 -3.40
N TYR A 139 -10.77 -6.49 -3.40
CA TYR A 139 -10.37 -5.36 -2.57
C TYR A 139 -10.47 -5.68 -1.07
N LEU A 140 -11.59 -6.24 -0.62
CA LEU A 140 -11.80 -6.58 0.79
C LEU A 140 -10.87 -7.70 1.24
N GLN A 141 -10.59 -8.70 0.40
CA GLN A 141 -9.63 -9.76 0.70
C GLN A 141 -8.21 -9.20 0.89
N LEU A 142 -7.81 -8.23 0.06
CA LEU A 142 -6.48 -7.64 0.14
C LEU A 142 -6.29 -6.82 1.43
N TYR A 143 -7.31 -6.08 1.87
CA TYR A 143 -7.27 -5.33 3.13
C TYR A 143 -7.38 -6.21 4.38
N SER A 144 -8.20 -7.26 4.32
CA SER A 144 -8.59 -8.02 5.50
C SER A 144 -7.66 -9.20 5.79
N GLY A 145 -6.77 -9.54 4.83
CA GLY A 145 -5.73 -10.55 4.97
C GLY A 145 -6.24 -11.99 4.85
N GLU A 146 -5.32 -12.96 4.80
CA GLU A 146 -5.63 -14.39 4.53
C GLU A 146 -6.52 -15.07 5.59
N GLU A 147 -6.62 -14.50 6.79
CA GLU A 147 -7.39 -15.05 7.90
C GLU A 147 -8.89 -14.75 7.78
N THR A 148 -9.27 -13.78 6.96
CA THR A 148 -10.67 -13.37 6.82
C THR A 148 -11.28 -14.00 5.58
N THR A 149 -12.41 -14.67 5.77
CA THR A 149 -13.18 -15.22 4.65
C THR A 149 -14.36 -14.31 4.41
N ILE A 150 -14.37 -13.66 3.25
CA ILE A 150 -15.44 -12.75 2.83
C ILE A 150 -16.18 -13.41 1.66
N SER A 151 -17.50 -13.45 1.76
CA SER A 151 -18.39 -13.88 0.68
C SER A 151 -19.43 -12.80 0.40
N ILE A 152 -19.68 -12.55 -0.88
CA ILE A 152 -20.65 -11.54 -1.32
C ILE A 152 -21.78 -12.25 -2.09
N ASN A 153 -23.00 -12.05 -1.62
CA ASN A 153 -24.19 -12.63 -2.23
C ASN A 153 -25.05 -11.51 -2.84
N GLU A 154 -25.27 -11.55 -4.15
CA GLU A 154 -26.23 -10.69 -4.84
C GLU A 154 -27.60 -11.36 -4.91
N PHE A 155 -28.66 -10.62 -4.56
CA PHE A 155 -30.03 -11.10 -4.68
C PHE A 155 -30.72 -10.39 -5.84
N GLN A 156 -30.55 -10.92 -7.06
CA GLN A 156 -31.12 -10.31 -8.27
C GLN A 156 -32.61 -10.63 -8.49
N ASP A 157 -33.12 -11.73 -7.92
CA ASP A 157 -34.49 -12.21 -8.14
C ASP A 157 -35.19 -12.59 -6.82
N THR A 158 -36.49 -12.35 -6.75
CA THR A 158 -37.36 -12.93 -5.73
C THR A 158 -37.52 -14.44 -5.95
N ALA A 159 -37.79 -15.18 -4.88
CA ALA A 159 -38.10 -16.61 -4.97
C ALA A 159 -39.22 -16.89 -5.99
N ARG A 160 -38.91 -17.57 -7.10
CA ARG A 160 -39.90 -18.07 -8.06
C ARG A 160 -40.12 -19.56 -7.84
N ILE A 161 -41.37 -19.96 -7.65
CA ILE A 161 -41.75 -21.37 -7.46
C ILE A 161 -41.46 -22.11 -8.77
N GLY A 162 -40.59 -23.14 -8.73
CA GLY A 162 -40.28 -24.01 -9.87
C GLY A 162 -38.82 -24.03 -10.32
N GLU A 163 -37.97 -23.10 -9.86
CA GLU A 163 -36.52 -23.21 -9.99
C GLU A 163 -35.93 -23.91 -8.76
N SER A 164 -34.98 -24.83 -8.97
CA SER A 164 -34.20 -25.42 -7.88
C SER A 164 -33.28 -24.35 -7.28
N ARG A 165 -33.79 -23.60 -6.32
CA ARG A 165 -33.00 -22.70 -5.48
C ARG A 165 -33.12 -23.12 -4.02
N GLU A 166 -31.99 -23.15 -3.33
CA GLU A 166 -31.94 -23.45 -1.90
C GLU A 166 -32.37 -22.22 -1.09
N ILE A 167 -33.30 -22.43 -0.16
CA ILE A 167 -33.76 -21.41 0.79
C ILE A 167 -32.62 -21.19 1.79
N GLY A 168 -32.10 -19.96 1.88
CA GLY A 168 -31.01 -19.59 2.79
C GLY A 168 -29.69 -19.21 2.09
N HIS A 169 -29.44 -19.70 0.87
CA HIS A 169 -28.23 -19.33 0.11
C HIS A 169 -28.52 -18.22 -0.92
N ASN A 170 -29.48 -18.44 -1.84
CA ASN A 170 -29.69 -17.57 -3.01
C ASN A 170 -31.14 -17.09 -3.17
N THR A 171 -31.95 -17.23 -2.12
CA THR A 171 -33.40 -17.00 -2.17
C THR A 171 -33.80 -16.00 -1.10
N MET A 172 -34.15 -14.78 -1.51
CA MET A 172 -34.72 -13.78 -0.61
C MET A 172 -36.22 -14.00 -0.45
N VAL A 173 -36.68 -14.14 0.80
CA VAL A 173 -38.11 -14.22 1.14
C VAL A 173 -38.63 -12.80 1.39
N GLY A 174 -39.43 -12.27 0.47
CA GLY A 174 -40.03 -10.94 0.59
C GLY A 174 -39.96 -10.12 -0.71
N SER A 175 -40.33 -8.84 -0.63
CA SER A 175 -40.20 -7.88 -1.72
C SER A 175 -38.72 -7.60 -2.01
N SER A 176 -38.29 -7.81 -3.26
CA SER A 176 -36.95 -7.44 -3.69
C SER A 176 -36.83 -5.93 -3.84
N SER A 177 -35.96 -5.32 -3.04
CA SER A 177 -35.43 -4.00 -3.38
C SER A 177 -34.38 -4.20 -4.48
N PRO A 178 -34.58 -3.61 -5.66
CA PRO A 178 -33.57 -3.68 -6.72
C PRO A 178 -32.24 -3.09 -6.22
N CYS A 179 -31.13 -3.66 -6.68
CA CYS A 179 -29.77 -3.26 -6.32
C CYS A 179 -29.43 -3.46 -4.83
N PHE A 180 -29.52 -4.70 -4.34
CA PHE A 180 -29.16 -5.07 -2.97
C PHE A 180 -28.19 -6.27 -2.92
N PHE A 181 -27.12 -6.17 -2.13
CA PHE A 181 -26.19 -7.27 -1.87
C PHE A 181 -25.89 -7.45 -0.38
N CYS A 182 -25.54 -8.68 0.01
CA CYS A 182 -25.06 -8.98 1.36
C CYS A 182 -23.58 -9.34 1.32
N VAL A 183 -22.80 -8.73 2.22
CA VAL A 183 -21.42 -9.10 2.50
C VAL A 183 -21.43 -9.89 3.79
N ASN A 184 -21.02 -11.16 3.74
CA ASN A 184 -20.79 -11.97 4.93
C ASN A 184 -19.28 -12.05 5.15
N ALA A 185 -18.80 -11.46 6.24
CA ALA A 185 -17.40 -11.45 6.61
C ALA A 185 -17.20 -12.30 7.87
N MET A 186 -16.36 -13.32 7.76
CA MET A 186 -15.87 -14.09 8.90
C MET A 186 -14.55 -13.49 9.37
N ILE A 187 -14.57 -12.83 10.53
CA ILE A 187 -13.42 -12.09 11.06
C ILE A 187 -12.98 -12.74 12.37
N PRO A 188 -11.82 -13.43 12.40
CA PRO A 188 -11.23 -13.86 13.65
C PRO A 188 -10.68 -12.63 14.37
N ALA A 189 -11.30 -12.26 15.48
CA ALA A 189 -10.87 -11.12 16.30
C ALA A 189 -10.75 -11.55 17.77
N HIS A 190 -9.57 -11.31 18.35
CA HIS A 190 -9.26 -11.66 19.74
C HIS A 190 -9.66 -10.55 20.74
N SER A 191 -9.81 -9.31 20.23
CA SER A 191 -10.16 -8.13 21.02
C SER A 191 -11.30 -7.35 20.35
N ARG A 192 -12.14 -6.74 21.19
CA ARG A 192 -13.27 -5.92 20.75
C ARG A 192 -12.83 -4.69 19.95
N THR A 193 -11.75 -4.03 20.36
CA THR A 193 -11.22 -2.85 19.65
C THR A 193 -10.75 -3.20 18.24
N MET A 194 -10.07 -4.34 18.08
CA MET A 194 -9.65 -4.86 16.78
C MET A 194 -10.84 -5.18 15.88
N LEU A 195 -11.89 -5.80 16.44
CA LEU A 195 -13.12 -6.07 15.69
C LEU A 195 -13.80 -4.78 15.23
N GLU A 196 -13.96 -3.81 16.12
CA GLU A 196 -14.58 -2.52 15.81
C GLU A 196 -13.80 -1.77 14.72
N ASN A 197 -12.47 -1.77 14.78
CA ASN A 197 -11.61 -1.16 13.76
C ASN A 197 -11.70 -1.88 12.40
N LYS A 198 -11.68 -3.22 12.37
CA LYS A 198 -11.83 -3.97 11.12
C LYS A 198 -13.21 -3.77 10.49
N VAL A 199 -14.26 -3.75 11.31
CA VAL A 199 -15.63 -3.53 10.83
C VAL A 199 -15.84 -2.11 10.32
N SER A 200 -15.26 -1.10 10.98
CA SER A 200 -15.34 0.29 10.52
C SER A 200 -14.59 0.49 9.20
N LEU A 201 -13.42 -0.14 9.05
CA LEU A 201 -12.64 -0.15 7.81
C LEU A 201 -13.41 -0.82 6.66
N ILE A 202 -13.94 -2.03 6.87
CA ILE A 202 -14.74 -2.74 5.85
C ILE A 202 -15.94 -1.89 5.43
N ARG A 203 -16.62 -1.26 6.39
CA ARG A 203 -17.74 -0.37 6.10
C ARG A 203 -17.31 0.81 5.24
N ARG A 204 -16.22 1.48 5.60
CA ARG A 204 -15.65 2.61 4.83
C ARG A 204 -15.36 2.19 3.39
N VAL A 205 -14.64 1.09 3.22
CA VAL A 205 -14.29 0.53 1.90
C VAL A 205 -15.54 0.22 1.07
N ILE A 206 -16.56 -0.41 1.68
CA ILE A 206 -17.81 -0.71 0.96
C ILE A 206 -18.49 0.58 0.52
N GLU A 207 -18.55 1.63 1.34
CA GLU A 207 -19.15 2.90 0.93
C GLU A 207 -18.39 3.59 -0.21
N ASP A 208 -17.06 3.53 -0.18
CA ASP A 208 -16.22 4.15 -1.20
C ASP A 208 -16.30 3.40 -2.55
N GLU A 209 -16.43 2.08 -2.54
CA GLU A 209 -16.48 1.24 -3.74
C GLU A 209 -17.90 1.02 -4.29
N LYS A 210 -18.94 1.15 -3.45
CA LYS A 210 -20.33 0.90 -3.84
C LYS A 210 -20.86 2.00 -4.79
N PRO A 211 -21.59 1.63 -5.85
CA PRO A 211 -22.37 2.60 -6.62
C PRO A 211 -23.46 3.25 -5.77
N PHE A 212 -23.66 4.56 -5.92
CA PHE A 212 -24.58 5.38 -5.11
C PHE A 212 -25.97 4.77 -4.87
N TYR A 213 -26.57 4.14 -5.89
CA TYR A 213 -27.94 3.62 -5.83
C TYR A 213 -28.08 2.22 -5.22
N THR A 214 -26.97 1.58 -4.85
CA THR A 214 -26.99 0.20 -4.35
C THR A 214 -27.12 0.19 -2.82
N ASN A 215 -27.83 -0.76 -2.24
CA ASN A 215 -27.89 -0.96 -0.80
C ASN A 215 -27.13 -2.23 -0.41
N TYR A 216 -26.55 -2.25 0.79
CA TYR A 216 -25.88 -3.45 1.29
C TYR A 216 -26.28 -3.78 2.72
N ARG A 217 -26.05 -5.02 3.10
CA ARG A 217 -26.03 -5.48 4.48
C ARG A 217 -24.70 -6.18 4.74
N LEU A 218 -24.02 -5.75 5.80
CA LEU A 218 -22.81 -6.41 6.29
C LEU A 218 -23.19 -7.32 7.46
N ASN A 219 -23.00 -8.63 7.28
CA ASN A 219 -23.11 -9.62 8.33
C ASN A 219 -21.70 -9.99 8.77
N VAL A 220 -21.39 -9.77 10.05
CA VAL A 220 -20.09 -10.11 10.63
C VAL A 220 -20.28 -11.30 11.53
N GLU A 221 -19.55 -12.38 11.24
CA GLU A 221 -19.53 -13.59 12.06
C GLU A 221 -18.13 -13.75 12.67
N ILE A 222 -18.09 -14.00 13.99
CA ILE A 222 -16.85 -14.33 14.70
C ILE A 222 -16.76 -15.85 14.73
N PRO A 223 -15.75 -16.46 14.10
CA PRO A 223 -15.68 -17.90 14.01
C PRO A 223 -15.16 -18.49 15.33
N GLU A 224 -16.09 -18.88 16.20
CA GLU A 224 -15.78 -19.73 17.34
C GLU A 224 -15.45 -21.16 16.89
N MET A 225 -14.54 -21.84 17.58
CA MET A 225 -14.21 -23.23 17.26
C MET A 225 -15.47 -24.12 17.26
N ARG A 226 -15.80 -24.65 16.09
CA ARG A 226 -16.86 -25.65 15.91
C ARG A 226 -16.31 -26.84 15.15
N VAL A 227 -16.22 -27.98 15.82
CA VAL A 227 -15.75 -29.23 15.21
C VAL A 227 -16.66 -29.59 14.03
N GLY A 228 -16.09 -29.67 12.83
CA GLY A 228 -16.80 -29.98 11.58
C GLY A 228 -17.20 -28.78 10.72
N VAL A 229 -17.10 -27.54 11.23
CA VAL A 229 -17.39 -26.30 10.48
C VAL A 229 -16.16 -25.39 10.44
N TYR A 230 -15.62 -25.04 11.61
CA TYR A 230 -14.45 -24.17 11.77
C TYR A 230 -13.36 -24.91 12.54
N SER A 231 -12.69 -25.88 11.89
CA SER A 231 -11.74 -26.79 12.54
C SER A 231 -10.26 -26.56 12.19
N ARG A 232 -9.96 -25.63 11.27
CA ARG A 232 -8.58 -25.37 10.83
C ARG A 232 -7.95 -24.24 11.66
N VAL A 233 -7.18 -24.66 12.66
CA VAL A 233 -6.38 -23.78 13.52
C VAL A 233 -5.43 -22.94 12.67
N GLY A 234 -5.41 -21.63 12.92
CA GLY A 234 -4.58 -20.65 12.20
C GLY A 234 -5.15 -20.13 10.89
N LYS A 235 -6.37 -20.53 10.49
CA LYS A 235 -7.06 -19.97 9.32
C LYS A 235 -8.47 -19.49 9.66
N GLU A 236 -9.25 -20.35 10.31
CA GLU A 236 -10.70 -20.13 10.48
C GLU A 236 -11.14 -20.31 11.94
N THR A 237 -10.23 -20.64 12.85
CA THR A 237 -10.59 -21.01 14.23
C THR A 237 -9.99 -20.03 15.22
N LEU A 238 -10.83 -19.28 15.92
CA LEU A 238 -10.46 -18.54 17.13
C LEU A 238 -10.52 -19.48 18.34
N LEU A 239 -9.42 -19.56 19.10
CA LEU A 239 -9.32 -20.33 20.34
C LEU A 239 -9.25 -19.38 21.54
N GLY A 240 -10.25 -19.45 22.41
CA GLY A 240 -10.47 -18.47 23.47
C GLY A 240 -11.55 -17.46 23.04
N GLY A 241 -12.51 -17.19 23.91
CA GLY A 241 -13.51 -16.15 23.66
C GLY A 241 -12.86 -14.76 23.56
N MET A 242 -13.65 -13.76 23.21
CA MET A 242 -13.17 -12.37 23.24
C MET A 242 -12.60 -12.04 24.62
N ILE A 243 -11.38 -11.52 24.64
CA ILE A 243 -10.76 -11.03 25.86
C ILE A 243 -11.40 -9.66 26.12
N ASP A 244 -12.36 -9.61 27.04
CA ASP A 244 -12.88 -8.35 27.57
C ASP A 244 -11.81 -7.78 28.53
N GLU A 245 -11.11 -6.73 28.11
CA GLU A 245 -10.46 -5.77 29.02
C GLU A 245 -11.43 -4.63 29.36
#